data_AF-A0A7W7RPY1-F1
#
_entry.id   AF-A0A7W7RPY1-F1
#
_cell.length_a   1.000
_cell.length_b   1.000
_cell.length_c   1.000
_cell.angle_alpha   90.00
_cell.angle_beta   90.00
_cell.angle_gamma   90.00
#
_symmetry.space_group_name_H-M   'P 1'
#
loop_
_entity.id
_entity.type
_entity.pdbx_description
1 polymer ?
#
loop_
_entity_poly.entity_id
_entity_poly.type
_entity_poly.pdbx_seq_one_letter_code
_entity_poly.pdbx_strand_id
1 'polypeptide(L)'
;MAGNAVTSTNLTTITGAVALSPGTTMSGFPPGMLRGGVHKNDAEAKDEKADAVAAYNDAAGRTPTATIPPNLGGGATITPGVYDTSGGVFELTGTLTLDAMGDPNAVFIFQADSALNTARVSNIDLANGAQEDNIIWQVGNSATLGPYSTFRGNLLALNDVMVMKGTAMYGRAMALNNVVAIDGTSILPTTRVTLPNNPPTTTTLASSPNPSRKDEPVTFAAKVSGNFEGVGPTNEVLFKDGSAVIGSAMLDDFGVATFTTAELTRGVHPITAVYVGGGTAVGEAWVDFAPSESLVVNQQVLNR
;
A
#
# COMPACT_ATOMS: atom_id res chain seq x y z
N MET A 1 8.75 2.15 11.16
CA MET A 1 9.49 2.54 12.39
C MET A 1 10.78 1.72 12.49
N ALA A 2 11.89 2.30 12.93
CA ALA A 2 13.15 1.59 13.16
C ALA A 2 13.84 2.00 14.47
N GLY A 3 14.47 1.05 15.16
CA GLY A 3 15.24 1.32 16.37
C GLY A 3 16.51 2.14 16.13
N ASN A 4 17.18 1.90 15.00
CA ASN A 4 18.49 2.45 14.70
C ASN A 4 18.50 3.28 13.41
N ALA A 5 18.11 2.69 12.29
CA ALA A 5 18.18 3.36 11.00
C ALA A 5 17.09 2.91 10.02
N VAL A 6 16.77 3.80 9.07
CA VAL A 6 16.05 3.45 7.85
C VAL A 6 16.95 3.74 6.67
N THR A 7 17.25 2.72 5.88
CA THR A 7 18.14 2.84 4.71
C THR A 7 17.39 2.43 3.46
N SER A 8 17.66 3.13 2.36
CA SER A 8 17.10 2.84 1.05
C SER A 8 18.17 2.88 -0.03
N THR A 9 18.03 2.05 -1.05
CA THR A 9 18.83 2.09 -2.29
C THR A 9 17.89 2.24 -3.48
N ASN A 10 18.37 2.81 -4.59
CA ASN A 10 17.65 2.86 -5.88
C ASN A 10 16.19 3.39 -5.77
N LEU A 11 15.34 3.03 -6.73
CA LEU A 11 13.95 3.49 -6.76
C LEU A 11 13.13 2.75 -5.69
N THR A 12 12.70 3.52 -4.69
CA THR A 12 11.76 3.09 -3.65
C THR A 12 10.66 4.11 -3.46
N THR A 13 9.53 3.68 -2.91
CA THR A 13 8.48 4.57 -2.43
C THR A 13 8.00 4.12 -1.06
N ILE A 14 8.13 5.00 -0.07
CA ILE A 14 7.46 4.86 1.23
C ILE A 14 6.27 5.81 1.24
N THR A 15 5.14 5.29 1.71
CA THR A 15 3.84 5.97 1.76
C THR A 15 3.33 5.78 3.18
N GLY A 16 3.37 6.85 3.99
CA GLY A 16 3.26 6.83 5.45
C GLY A 16 4.49 7.43 6.16
N ALA A 17 4.33 7.73 7.45
CA ALA A 17 5.39 8.33 8.26
C ALA A 17 6.55 7.36 8.56
N VAL A 18 7.74 7.92 8.77
CA VAL A 18 8.93 7.19 9.22
C VAL A 18 9.36 7.71 10.58
N ALA A 19 9.23 6.88 11.61
CA ALA A 19 9.81 7.13 12.92
C ALA A 19 11.11 6.34 13.16
N LEU A 20 12.08 6.99 13.81
CA LEU A 20 13.31 6.38 14.32
C LEU A 20 13.50 6.72 15.79
N SER A 21 13.71 5.71 16.64
CA SER A 21 14.03 5.92 18.06
C SER A 21 14.68 4.69 18.70
N PRO A 22 15.81 4.84 19.42
CA PRO A 22 16.54 6.09 19.67
C PRO A 22 17.40 6.57 18.48
N GLY A 23 17.50 5.76 17.42
CA GLY A 23 18.23 6.09 16.21
C GLY A 23 17.70 7.33 15.49
N THR A 24 18.55 7.91 14.63
CA THR A 24 18.22 9.14 13.87
C THR A 24 18.66 9.06 12.41
N THR A 25 19.26 7.94 12.01
CA THR A 25 19.85 7.78 10.67
C THR A 25 18.79 7.39 9.65
N MET A 26 18.58 8.27 8.68
CA MET A 26 17.78 7.97 7.49
C MET A 26 18.58 8.31 6.24
N SER A 27 18.72 7.36 5.31
CA SER A 27 19.51 7.53 4.09
C SER A 27 18.84 6.88 2.87
N GLY A 28 19.21 7.33 1.67
CA GLY A 28 18.67 6.79 0.41
C GLY A 28 17.44 7.49 -0.14
N PHE A 29 17.09 8.67 0.40
CA PHE A 29 15.98 9.51 -0.03
C PHE A 29 16.51 10.92 -0.35
N PRO A 30 16.92 11.23 -1.60
CA PRO A 30 16.78 10.48 -2.87
C PRO A 30 17.84 9.36 -3.10
N PRO A 31 17.66 8.46 -4.10
CA PRO A 31 16.58 8.42 -5.10
C PRO A 31 15.26 7.80 -4.62
N GLY A 32 15.24 7.21 -3.42
CA GLY A 32 13.99 6.82 -2.77
C GLY A 32 13.07 8.02 -2.57
N MET A 33 11.78 7.78 -2.67
CA MET A 33 10.75 8.78 -2.44
C MET A 33 10.01 8.45 -1.14
N LEU A 34 9.97 9.40 -0.22
CA LEU A 34 9.12 9.33 0.97
C LEU A 34 7.91 10.26 0.76
N ARG A 35 6.71 9.73 1.00
CA ARG A 35 5.44 10.44 1.06
C ARG A 35 4.90 10.30 2.47
N GLY A 36 5.38 11.15 3.38
CA GLY A 36 5.16 11.01 4.81
C GLY A 36 6.04 11.96 5.63
N GLY A 37 5.67 12.15 6.89
CA GLY A 37 6.50 12.84 7.88
C GLY A 37 7.71 12.00 8.30
N VAL A 38 8.72 12.65 8.86
CA VAL A 38 9.91 11.98 9.40
C VAL A 38 10.11 12.42 10.85
N HIS A 39 10.02 11.46 11.76
CA HIS A 39 10.17 11.64 13.21
C HIS A 39 11.48 11.00 13.66
N LYS A 40 12.40 11.79 14.23
CA LYS A 40 13.76 11.33 14.58
C LYS A 40 14.04 11.60 16.05
N ASN A 41 13.82 10.60 16.88
CA ASN A 41 14.04 10.64 18.33
C ASN A 41 13.35 11.84 19.03
N ASP A 42 12.29 12.37 18.43
CA ASP A 42 11.35 13.34 19.02
C ASP A 42 10.37 12.62 19.96
N ALA A 43 9.32 13.30 20.41
CA ALA A 43 8.33 12.69 21.31
C ALA A 43 7.51 11.62 20.57
N GLU A 44 7.06 11.96 19.37
CA GLU A 44 6.26 11.12 18.48
C GLU A 44 7.00 9.81 18.14
N ALA A 45 8.28 9.86 17.77
CA ALA A 45 9.06 8.66 17.49
C ALA A 45 9.29 7.77 18.72
N LYS A 46 9.34 8.36 19.93
CA LYS A 46 9.47 7.59 21.18
C LYS A 46 8.16 6.92 21.54
N ASP A 47 7.04 7.60 21.36
CA ASP A 47 5.71 7.05 21.59
C ASP A 47 5.44 5.93 20.59
N GLU A 48 5.70 6.14 19.29
CA GLU A 48 5.58 5.08 18.26
C GLU A 48 6.46 3.87 18.57
N LYS A 49 7.68 4.09 19.08
CA LYS A 49 8.58 3.01 19.48
C LYS A 49 8.03 2.24 20.68
N ALA A 50 7.48 2.93 21.67
CA ALA A 50 6.86 2.30 22.83
C ALA A 50 5.63 1.48 22.44
N ASP A 51 4.77 2.02 21.57
CA ASP A 51 3.58 1.35 21.05
C ASP A 51 3.94 0.12 20.22
N ALA A 52 4.96 0.21 19.35
CA ALA A 52 5.43 -0.93 18.58
C ALA A 52 6.02 -2.04 19.48
N VAL A 53 6.69 -1.68 20.57
CA VAL A 53 7.16 -2.66 21.58
C VAL A 53 5.98 -3.29 22.32
N ALA A 54 4.97 -2.51 22.70
CA ALA A 54 3.76 -3.02 23.32
C ALA A 54 3.00 -3.99 22.40
N ALA A 55 2.82 -3.62 21.13
CA ALA A 55 2.18 -4.45 20.12
C ALA A 55 2.96 -5.75 19.86
N TYR A 56 4.29 -5.68 19.80
CA TYR A 56 5.14 -6.88 19.70
C TYR A 56 4.95 -7.82 20.90
N ASN A 57 4.96 -7.27 22.12
CA ASN A 57 4.81 -8.06 23.35
C ASN A 57 3.41 -8.65 23.49
N ASP A 58 2.36 -7.91 23.11
CA ASP A 58 0.98 -8.45 23.06
C ASP A 58 0.91 -9.60 22.06
N ALA A 59 1.38 -9.36 20.82
CA ALA A 59 1.37 -10.37 19.77
C ALA A 59 2.16 -11.62 20.17
N ALA A 60 3.36 -11.48 20.74
CA ALA A 60 4.18 -12.61 21.23
C ALA A 60 3.57 -13.33 22.45
N GLY A 61 2.78 -12.61 23.27
CA GLY A 61 2.12 -13.15 24.45
C GLY A 61 0.80 -13.87 24.19
N ARG A 62 0.22 -13.75 22.98
CA ARG A 62 -1.01 -14.47 22.62
C ARG A 62 -0.77 -15.98 22.62
N THR A 63 -1.72 -16.74 23.14
CA THR A 63 -1.68 -18.20 23.07
C THR A 63 -1.94 -18.66 21.62
N PRO A 64 -1.04 -19.44 20.99
CA PRO A 64 -1.29 -20.04 19.69
C PRO A 64 -2.58 -20.87 19.69
N THR A 65 -3.40 -20.67 18.67
CA THR A 65 -4.57 -21.51 18.38
C THR A 65 -4.19 -22.78 17.61
N ALA A 66 -3.09 -22.73 16.85
CA ALA A 66 -2.55 -23.88 16.13
C ALA A 66 -1.07 -23.69 15.79
N THR A 67 -0.33 -24.81 15.75
CA THR A 67 0.99 -24.88 15.14
C THR A 67 0.87 -25.33 13.69
N ILE A 68 1.39 -24.53 12.77
CA ILE A 68 1.30 -24.77 11.33
C ILE A 68 2.69 -25.04 10.73
N PRO A 69 2.77 -25.61 9.50
CA PRO A 69 4.05 -25.88 8.86
C PRO A 69 4.90 -24.62 8.67
N PRO A 70 6.25 -24.73 8.72
CA PRO A 70 7.16 -23.61 8.48
C PRO A 70 6.91 -22.88 7.16
N ASN A 71 6.66 -23.62 6.08
CA ASN A 71 6.33 -23.01 4.80
C ASN A 71 4.82 -22.76 4.67
N LEU A 72 4.45 -21.49 4.68
CA LEU A 72 3.08 -21.00 4.51
C LEU A 72 2.60 -21.02 3.06
N GLY A 73 3.52 -21.25 2.13
CA GLY A 73 3.27 -21.24 0.71
C GLY A 73 2.67 -22.54 0.16
N GLY A 74 2.44 -22.58 -1.16
CA GLY A 74 1.90 -23.76 -1.85
C GLY A 74 0.37 -23.76 -2.04
N GLY A 75 -0.29 -22.60 -1.90
CA GLY A 75 -1.74 -22.47 -2.03
C GLY A 75 -2.50 -22.75 -0.74
N ALA A 76 -1.83 -22.65 0.42
CA ALA A 76 -2.48 -22.77 1.71
C ALA A 76 -3.52 -21.66 1.90
N THR A 77 -4.68 -22.03 2.42
CA THR A 77 -5.69 -21.08 2.91
C THR A 77 -5.71 -21.16 4.44
N ILE A 78 -5.43 -20.05 5.09
CA ILE A 78 -5.41 -19.92 6.54
C ILE A 78 -6.61 -19.06 6.95
N THR A 79 -7.35 -19.53 7.95
CA THR A 79 -8.49 -18.85 8.56
C THR A 79 -8.03 -17.96 9.73
N PRO A 80 -8.90 -17.20 10.39
CA PRO A 80 -8.47 -16.31 11.48
C PRO A 80 -7.95 -17.09 12.68
N GLY A 81 -6.91 -16.59 13.35
CA GLY A 81 -6.27 -17.27 14.47
C GLY A 81 -4.90 -16.73 14.86
N VAL A 82 -4.30 -17.38 15.86
CA VAL A 82 -2.91 -17.16 16.31
C VAL A 82 -2.12 -18.40 15.98
N TYR A 83 -0.99 -18.24 15.29
CA TYR A 83 -0.24 -19.33 14.68
C TYR A 83 1.23 -19.27 15.07
N ASP A 84 1.75 -20.38 15.57
CA ASP A 84 3.19 -20.62 15.71
C ASP A 84 3.65 -21.69 14.70
N THR A 85 4.96 -21.95 14.67
CA THR A 85 5.55 -22.95 13.77
C THR A 85 6.69 -23.70 14.45
N SER A 86 6.80 -24.99 14.10
CA SER A 86 7.92 -25.81 14.53
C SER A 86 9.25 -25.22 14.03
N GLY A 87 10.21 -25.00 14.93
CA GLY A 87 11.52 -24.45 14.58
C GLY A 87 11.56 -22.92 14.48
N GLY A 88 10.45 -22.23 14.73
CA GLY A 88 10.44 -20.77 14.92
C GLY A 88 10.69 -19.95 13.66
N VAL A 89 10.68 -20.56 12.48
CA VAL A 89 10.89 -19.87 11.20
C VAL A 89 9.67 -20.07 10.32
N PHE A 90 9.08 -18.95 9.87
CA PHE A 90 8.13 -18.96 8.77
C PHE A 90 8.84 -18.70 7.44
N GLU A 91 8.50 -19.50 6.45
CA GLU A 91 8.87 -19.33 5.06
C GLU A 91 7.61 -19.11 4.23
N LEU A 92 7.70 -18.36 3.14
CA LEU A 92 6.58 -18.16 2.23
C LEU A 92 7.02 -18.35 0.78
N THR A 93 6.76 -19.54 0.23
CA THR A 93 7.04 -19.86 -1.18
C THR A 93 5.76 -19.97 -2.03
N GLY A 94 5.59 -19.11 -3.03
CA GLY A 94 4.34 -19.07 -3.80
C GLY A 94 3.25 -18.27 -3.08
N THR A 95 2.00 -18.73 -3.12
CA THR A 95 0.84 -17.99 -2.60
C THR A 95 0.34 -18.54 -1.26
N LEU A 96 0.09 -17.62 -0.32
CA LEU A 96 -0.69 -17.81 0.90
C LEU A 96 -2.02 -17.06 0.75
N THR A 97 -3.14 -17.68 1.09
CA THR A 97 -4.45 -17.02 1.16
C THR A 97 -4.89 -16.88 2.62
N LEU A 98 -5.26 -15.68 3.03
CA LEU A 98 -5.86 -15.40 4.32
C LEU A 98 -7.36 -15.16 4.13
N ASP A 99 -8.17 -16.06 4.66
CA ASP A 99 -9.62 -16.06 4.50
C ASP A 99 -10.29 -15.64 5.81
N ALA A 100 -10.93 -14.46 5.79
CA ALA A 100 -11.64 -13.94 6.95
C ALA A 100 -13.01 -14.61 7.20
N MET A 101 -13.42 -15.55 6.34
CA MET A 101 -14.67 -16.29 6.46
C MET A 101 -15.92 -15.39 6.52
N GLY A 102 -15.85 -14.21 5.90
CA GLY A 102 -16.92 -13.22 5.88
C GLY A 102 -16.89 -12.21 7.04
N ASP A 103 -15.95 -12.32 7.98
CA ASP A 103 -15.81 -11.36 9.09
C ASP A 103 -14.71 -10.32 8.81
N PRO A 104 -15.02 -9.07 8.43
CA PRO A 104 -14.00 -8.07 8.14
C PRO A 104 -13.13 -7.69 9.34
N ASN A 105 -13.52 -8.05 10.57
CA ASN A 105 -12.74 -7.82 11.79
C ASN A 105 -11.86 -9.03 12.16
N ALA A 106 -11.82 -10.06 11.31
CA ALA A 106 -11.01 -11.25 11.52
C ALA A 106 -9.52 -10.91 11.67
N VAL A 107 -8.87 -11.46 12.70
CA VAL A 107 -7.46 -11.23 13.03
C VAL A 107 -6.60 -12.46 12.75
N PHE A 108 -5.43 -12.24 12.17
CA PHE A 108 -4.41 -13.24 11.90
C PHE A 108 -3.12 -12.83 12.60
N ILE A 109 -2.61 -13.66 13.51
CA ILE A 109 -1.33 -13.41 14.20
C ILE A 109 -0.38 -14.57 13.90
N PHE A 110 0.76 -14.27 13.31
CA PHE A 110 1.83 -15.22 13.06
C PHE A 110 3.00 -14.92 13.99
N GLN A 111 3.33 -15.87 14.85
CA GLN A 111 4.42 -15.81 15.83
C GLN A 111 5.59 -16.66 15.32
N ALA A 112 6.67 -16.01 14.90
CA ALA A 112 7.93 -16.67 14.57
C ALA A 112 8.96 -16.39 15.67
N ASP A 113 9.38 -17.42 16.41
CA ASP A 113 10.42 -17.26 17.46
C ASP A 113 11.76 -16.75 16.90
N SER A 114 12.04 -17.00 15.62
CA SER A 114 13.28 -16.62 14.96
C SER A 114 13.02 -15.71 13.77
N ALA A 115 12.58 -16.23 12.62
CA ALA A 115 12.63 -15.47 11.37
C ALA A 115 11.37 -15.63 10.52
N LEU A 116 11.15 -14.64 9.64
CA LEU A 116 10.19 -14.70 8.55
C LEU A 116 10.93 -14.44 7.24
N ASN A 117 10.88 -15.38 6.31
CA ASN A 117 11.54 -15.27 5.00
C ASN A 117 10.55 -15.52 3.88
N THR A 118 10.28 -14.52 3.04
CA THR A 118 9.45 -14.73 1.85
C THR A 118 10.32 -14.96 0.62
N ALA A 119 9.91 -15.85 -0.26
CA ALA A 119 10.64 -16.17 -1.48
C ALA A 119 10.41 -15.11 -2.56
N ARG A 120 11.20 -15.20 -3.63
CA ARG A 120 10.99 -14.38 -4.83
C ARG A 120 9.59 -14.66 -5.42
N VAL A 121 8.87 -13.61 -5.80
CA VAL A 121 7.52 -13.71 -6.41
C VAL A 121 6.48 -14.39 -5.52
N SER A 122 6.70 -14.40 -4.21
CA SER A 122 5.73 -14.90 -3.24
C SER A 122 4.58 -13.90 -3.04
N ASN A 123 3.41 -14.37 -2.61
CA ASN A 123 2.19 -13.57 -2.57
C ASN A 123 1.32 -13.88 -1.35
N ILE A 124 0.69 -12.85 -0.78
CA ILE A 124 -0.36 -12.97 0.23
C ILE A 124 -1.65 -12.41 -0.37
N ASP A 125 -2.64 -13.29 -0.56
CA ASP A 125 -3.99 -12.95 -1.00
C ASP A 125 -4.93 -12.82 0.20
N LEU A 126 -5.83 -11.84 0.12
CA LEU A 126 -6.90 -11.65 1.11
C LEU A 126 -8.23 -12.11 0.50
N ALA A 127 -8.99 -12.89 1.25
CA ALA A 127 -10.27 -13.43 0.85
C ALA A 127 -11.36 -13.12 1.88
N ASN A 128 -12.60 -13.03 1.37
CA ASN A 128 -13.84 -12.94 2.14
C ASN A 128 -13.81 -11.93 3.30
N GLY A 129 -13.26 -10.74 3.04
CA GLY A 129 -13.25 -9.63 4.00
C GLY A 129 -11.95 -9.46 4.79
N ALA A 130 -10.93 -10.30 4.58
CA ALA A 130 -9.66 -10.12 5.27
C ALA A 130 -9.05 -8.75 4.94
N GLN A 131 -8.50 -8.08 5.97
CA GLN A 131 -7.93 -6.73 5.88
C GLN A 131 -6.47 -6.74 6.32
N GLU A 132 -5.62 -5.98 5.65
CA GLU A 132 -4.20 -5.89 5.99
C GLU A 132 -3.93 -5.41 7.41
N ASP A 133 -4.77 -4.51 7.92
CA ASP A 133 -4.65 -4.00 9.30
C ASP A 133 -4.81 -5.08 10.36
N ASN A 134 -5.56 -6.14 10.07
CA ASN A 134 -5.81 -7.24 11.01
C ASN A 134 -4.82 -8.39 10.88
N ILE A 135 -3.74 -8.22 10.11
CA ILE A 135 -2.67 -9.22 9.95
C ILE A 135 -1.44 -8.73 10.70
N ILE A 136 -0.96 -9.55 11.62
CA ILE A 136 0.18 -9.26 12.49
C ILE A 136 1.23 -10.36 12.32
N TRP A 137 2.45 -9.94 12.00
CA TRP A 137 3.62 -10.81 11.91
C TRP A 137 4.59 -10.43 13.02
N GLN A 138 4.65 -11.21 14.09
CA GLN A 138 5.61 -11.05 15.17
C GLN A 138 6.81 -11.95 14.91
N VAL A 139 8.02 -11.37 14.91
CA VAL A 139 9.27 -12.06 14.53
C VAL A 139 10.36 -11.83 15.57
N GLY A 140 10.80 -12.90 16.21
CA GLY A 140 11.72 -12.91 17.35
C GLY A 140 13.16 -12.51 17.05
N ASN A 141 13.56 -12.50 15.78
CA ASN A 141 14.84 -11.98 15.32
C ASN A 141 14.64 -10.99 14.16
N SER A 142 14.80 -11.43 12.91
CA SER A 142 14.75 -10.56 11.73
C SER A 142 13.87 -11.15 10.64
N ALA A 143 13.30 -10.28 9.82
CA ALA A 143 12.44 -10.64 8.70
C ALA A 143 13.04 -10.19 7.36
N THR A 144 12.92 -11.03 6.34
CA THR A 144 13.33 -10.72 4.96
C THR A 144 12.16 -10.96 4.01
N LEU A 145 11.71 -9.89 3.35
CA LEU A 145 10.74 -9.95 2.26
C LEU A 145 11.47 -10.13 0.94
N GLY A 146 11.24 -11.26 0.27
CA GLY A 146 11.93 -11.65 -0.94
C GLY A 146 11.59 -10.80 -2.17
N PRO A 147 12.45 -10.78 -3.19
CA PRO A 147 12.31 -9.88 -4.32
C PRO A 147 11.02 -10.10 -5.10
N TYR A 148 10.38 -9.02 -5.56
CA TYR A 148 9.13 -9.05 -6.31
C TYR A 148 7.98 -9.78 -5.59
N SER A 149 8.03 -9.88 -4.26
CA SER A 149 6.93 -10.44 -3.47
C SER A 149 5.83 -9.40 -3.26
N THR A 150 4.61 -9.87 -3.00
CA THR A 150 3.54 -9.05 -2.43
C THR A 150 3.33 -9.48 -0.99
N PHE A 151 3.56 -8.56 -0.06
CA PHE A 151 3.43 -8.79 1.36
C PHE A 151 2.29 -7.96 1.95
N ARG A 152 1.55 -8.53 2.90
CA ARG A 152 0.39 -7.88 3.53
C ARG A 152 0.46 -8.04 5.05
N GLY A 153 0.23 -6.94 5.77
CA GLY A 153 0.15 -6.92 7.23
C GLY A 153 1.23 -6.12 7.95
N ASN A 154 1.09 -6.05 9.27
CA ASN A 154 1.98 -5.34 10.17
C ASN A 154 3.13 -6.25 10.62
N LEU A 155 4.35 -5.94 10.17
CA LEU A 155 5.55 -6.72 10.43
C LEU A 155 6.35 -6.11 11.60
N LEU A 156 6.35 -6.81 12.74
CA LEU A 156 7.01 -6.47 13.99
C LEU A 156 8.21 -7.41 14.19
N ALA A 157 9.40 -7.02 13.73
CA ALA A 157 10.63 -7.78 13.94
C ALA A 157 11.47 -7.20 15.08
N LEU A 158 12.07 -8.07 15.91
CA LEU A 158 12.87 -7.64 17.04
C LEU A 158 14.14 -6.88 16.59
N ASN A 159 14.80 -7.32 15.53
CA ASN A 159 16.07 -6.76 15.07
C ASN A 159 15.90 -6.02 13.73
N ASP A 160 15.96 -6.74 12.61
CA ASP A 160 15.95 -6.13 11.27
C ASP A 160 14.71 -6.49 10.45
N VAL A 161 14.29 -5.56 9.60
CA VAL A 161 13.36 -5.82 8.49
C VAL A 161 14.04 -5.47 7.18
N MET A 162 14.21 -6.46 6.31
CA MET A 162 14.75 -6.28 4.97
C MET A 162 13.64 -6.40 3.92
N VAL A 163 13.43 -5.34 3.14
CA VAL A 163 12.47 -5.30 2.03
C VAL A 163 13.25 -5.34 0.72
N MET A 164 13.30 -6.49 0.04
CA MET A 164 14.11 -6.65 -1.16
C MET A 164 13.49 -5.98 -2.40
N LYS A 165 14.31 -5.82 -3.45
CA LYS A 165 13.91 -5.19 -4.72
C LYS A 165 12.59 -5.69 -5.31
N GLY A 166 11.76 -4.74 -5.72
CA GLY A 166 10.47 -4.97 -6.37
C GLY A 166 9.37 -5.46 -5.42
N THR A 167 9.65 -5.60 -4.12
CA THR A 167 8.63 -5.97 -3.13
C THR A 167 7.53 -4.93 -3.05
N ALA A 168 6.29 -5.42 -2.96
CA ALA A 168 5.09 -4.65 -2.72
C ALA A 168 4.56 -4.96 -1.32
N MET A 169 4.89 -4.12 -0.34
CA MET A 169 4.37 -4.26 1.02
C MET A 169 3.15 -3.35 1.22
N TYR A 170 2.03 -3.95 1.61
CA TYR A 170 0.82 -3.29 2.07
C TYR A 170 0.67 -3.54 3.57
N GLY A 171 1.15 -2.60 4.38
CA GLY A 171 1.39 -2.85 5.79
C GLY A 171 2.36 -1.87 6.42
N ARG A 172 2.88 -2.27 7.58
CA ARG A 172 3.88 -1.49 8.33
C ARG A 172 5.12 -2.33 8.56
N ALA A 173 6.29 -1.79 8.22
CA ALA A 173 7.59 -2.39 8.55
C ALA A 173 8.14 -1.78 9.84
N MET A 174 8.30 -2.61 10.86
CA MET A 174 8.77 -2.21 12.19
C MET A 174 9.94 -3.10 12.62
N ALA A 175 11.12 -2.50 12.69
CA ALA A 175 12.34 -3.12 13.20
C ALA A 175 12.62 -2.54 14.58
N LEU A 176 12.36 -3.29 15.65
CA LEU A 176 12.38 -2.73 17.00
C LEU A 176 13.79 -2.24 17.37
N ASN A 177 14.84 -3.03 17.19
CA ASN A 177 16.16 -2.67 17.71
C ASN A 177 17.08 -2.08 16.66
N ASN A 178 16.93 -2.47 15.39
CA ASN A 178 17.95 -2.20 14.38
C ASN A 178 17.37 -1.52 13.14
N VAL A 179 17.52 -2.10 11.95
CA VAL A 179 17.33 -1.38 10.68
C VAL A 179 16.09 -1.86 9.93
N VAL A 180 15.35 -0.90 9.35
CA VAL A 180 14.50 -1.18 8.19
C VAL A 180 15.30 -0.86 6.94
N ALA A 181 15.75 -1.89 6.22
CA ALA A 181 16.55 -1.75 5.01
C ALA A 181 15.68 -2.05 3.78
N ILE A 182 15.63 -1.12 2.83
CA ILE A 182 14.82 -1.23 1.62
C ILE A 182 15.73 -1.23 0.40
N ASP A 183 15.80 -2.37 -0.28
CA ASP A 183 16.47 -2.47 -1.57
C ASP A 183 15.50 -2.07 -2.69
N GLY A 184 15.81 -1.00 -3.41
CA GLY A 184 15.01 -0.52 -4.52
C GLY A 184 15.35 -1.19 -5.85
N THR A 185 14.59 -0.86 -6.88
CA THR A 185 14.85 -1.29 -8.26
C THR A 185 15.55 -0.21 -9.06
N SER A 186 16.37 -0.58 -10.04
CA SER A 186 16.98 0.38 -10.97
C SER A 186 16.03 0.86 -12.07
N ILE A 187 14.92 0.14 -12.27
CA ILE A 187 13.85 0.40 -13.23
C ILE A 187 12.49 0.10 -12.59
N LEU A 188 11.40 0.59 -13.17
CA LEU A 188 10.06 0.21 -12.71
C LEU A 188 9.79 -1.30 -12.86
N PRO A 189 8.95 -1.89 -11.99
CA PRO A 189 8.24 -1.26 -10.87
C PRO A 189 9.16 -0.95 -9.69
N THR A 190 8.84 0.12 -8.95
CA THR A 190 9.56 0.53 -7.72
C THR A 190 9.30 -0.45 -6.56
N THR A 191 10.26 -0.62 -5.65
CA THR A 191 9.98 -1.25 -4.34
C THR A 191 9.09 -0.32 -3.53
N ARG A 192 8.01 -0.82 -2.94
CA ARG A 192 7.07 0.00 -2.17
C ARG A 192 6.78 -0.54 -0.79
N VAL A 193 6.68 0.37 0.17
CA VAL A 193 6.09 0.16 1.49
C VAL A 193 4.96 1.17 1.63
N THR A 194 3.73 0.69 1.68
CA THR A 194 2.54 1.52 1.72
C THR A 194 1.69 1.09 2.91
N LEU A 195 1.14 2.07 3.64
CA LEU A 195 0.23 1.79 4.74
C LEU A 195 -0.93 0.88 4.30
N PRO A 196 -1.37 -0.04 5.18
CA PRO A 196 -2.59 -0.80 4.95
C PRO A 196 -3.79 0.15 4.95
N ASN A 197 -4.81 -0.14 4.13
CA ASN A 197 -6.07 0.60 4.09
C ASN A 197 -5.93 2.13 3.89
N ASN A 198 -5.15 2.54 2.87
CA ASN A 198 -5.29 3.88 2.31
C ASN A 198 -6.78 4.25 2.22
N PRO A 199 -7.23 5.41 2.74
CA PRO A 199 -8.65 5.72 2.80
C PRO A 199 -9.29 5.54 1.43
N PRO A 200 -10.40 4.77 1.34
CA PRO A 200 -10.95 4.39 0.05
C PRO A 200 -11.43 5.64 -0.69
N THR A 201 -11.24 5.63 -2.00
CA THR A 201 -11.81 6.65 -2.87
C THR A 201 -12.82 6.06 -3.82
N THR A 202 -13.76 6.89 -4.26
CA THR A 202 -14.68 6.61 -5.35
C THR A 202 -14.48 7.66 -6.42
N THR A 203 -14.25 7.23 -7.66
CA THR A 203 -14.17 8.12 -8.82
C THR A 203 -15.46 8.02 -9.63
N THR A 204 -16.06 9.17 -9.94
CA THR A 204 -17.18 9.26 -10.90
C THR A 204 -16.75 10.13 -12.07
N LEU A 205 -17.30 9.86 -13.25
CA LEU A 205 -16.94 10.55 -14.48
C LEU A 205 -18.20 11.07 -15.17
N ALA A 206 -18.13 12.32 -15.64
CA ALA A 206 -19.11 12.92 -16.53
C ALA A 206 -18.43 13.42 -17.81
N SER A 207 -19.18 13.45 -18.91
CA SER A 207 -18.73 13.98 -20.20
C SER A 207 -19.76 14.97 -20.77
N SER A 208 -19.30 16.09 -21.33
CA SER A 208 -20.14 17.09 -21.96
C SER A 208 -19.42 17.84 -23.08
N PRO A 209 -20.03 18.00 -24.28
CA PRO A 209 -21.33 17.46 -24.67
C PRO A 209 -21.25 15.94 -24.96
N ASN A 210 -22.32 15.21 -24.66
CA ASN A 210 -22.48 13.80 -25.04
C ASN A 210 -23.93 13.54 -25.53
N PRO A 211 -24.17 13.34 -26.84
CA PRO A 211 -23.18 13.22 -27.92
C PRO A 211 -22.52 14.57 -28.28
N SER A 212 -21.31 14.49 -28.85
CA SER A 212 -20.60 15.62 -29.45
C SER A 212 -20.50 15.49 -30.98
N ARG A 213 -20.11 16.56 -31.67
CA ARG A 213 -19.72 16.51 -33.10
C ARG A 213 -18.22 16.28 -33.25
N LYS A 214 -17.81 15.76 -34.41
CA LYS A 214 -16.39 15.67 -34.76
C LYS A 214 -15.71 17.06 -34.69
N ASP A 215 -14.53 17.10 -34.09
CA ASP A 215 -13.72 18.29 -33.81
C ASP A 215 -14.34 19.26 -32.77
N GLU A 216 -15.50 18.92 -32.19
CA GLU A 216 -16.08 19.68 -31.09
C GLU A 216 -15.36 19.33 -29.77
N PRO A 217 -14.92 20.32 -28.98
CA PRO A 217 -14.31 20.06 -27.68
C PRO A 217 -15.28 19.33 -26.75
N VAL A 218 -14.82 18.21 -26.19
CA VAL A 218 -15.50 17.45 -25.15
C VAL A 218 -14.75 17.63 -23.84
N THR A 219 -15.47 18.04 -22.80
CA THR A 219 -14.95 18.15 -21.45
C THR A 219 -15.35 16.91 -20.64
N PHE A 220 -14.35 16.27 -20.06
CA PHE A 220 -14.47 15.19 -19.10
C PHE A 220 -14.20 15.73 -17.70
N ALA A 221 -15.14 15.54 -16.78
CA ALA A 221 -15.02 15.93 -15.39
C ALA A 221 -15.06 14.69 -14.51
N ALA A 222 -13.95 14.37 -13.87
CA ALA A 222 -13.83 13.28 -12.92
C ALA A 222 -13.92 13.84 -11.49
N LYS A 223 -14.89 13.38 -10.71
CA LYS A 223 -15.03 13.70 -9.29
C LYS A 223 -14.50 12.52 -8.48
N VAL A 224 -13.45 12.76 -7.71
CA VAL A 224 -12.89 11.81 -6.74
C VAL A 224 -13.41 12.19 -5.37
N SER A 225 -14.00 11.22 -4.68
CA SER A 225 -14.50 11.39 -3.31
C SER A 225 -13.78 10.40 -2.40
N GLY A 226 -13.30 10.91 -1.28
CA GLY A 226 -12.64 10.16 -0.21
C GLY A 226 -12.56 11.09 0.97
N ASN A 227 -12.61 10.56 2.18
CA ASN A 227 -12.48 11.37 3.38
C ASN A 227 -11.70 10.61 4.43
N PHE A 228 -10.72 11.29 5.02
CA PHE A 228 -10.03 10.83 6.21
C PHE A 228 -9.98 12.00 7.17
N GLU A 229 -10.77 11.94 8.23
CA GLU A 229 -10.79 12.97 9.29
C GLU A 229 -10.97 14.41 8.79
N GLY A 230 -11.74 14.61 7.70
CA GLY A 230 -12.00 15.94 7.12
C GLY A 230 -11.03 16.34 6.01
N VAL A 231 -10.09 15.47 5.67
CA VAL A 231 -9.12 15.65 4.58
C VAL A 231 -9.62 14.90 3.35
N GLY A 232 -9.62 15.55 2.19
CA GLY A 232 -10.01 14.96 0.91
C GLY A 232 -8.82 14.55 0.04
N PRO A 233 -9.03 13.68 -0.97
CA PRO A 233 -7.98 13.24 -1.88
C PRO A 233 -7.45 14.38 -2.73
N THR A 234 -6.14 14.43 -2.89
CA THR A 234 -5.40 15.31 -3.81
C THR A 234 -4.72 14.47 -4.89
N ASN A 235 -3.95 15.11 -5.79
CA ASN A 235 -3.17 14.47 -6.86
C ASN A 235 -3.95 14.25 -8.18
N GLU A 236 -3.51 13.33 -9.02
CA GLU A 236 -3.83 13.27 -10.45
C GLU A 236 -4.90 12.21 -10.80
N VAL A 237 -5.69 12.51 -11.83
CA VAL A 237 -6.58 11.57 -12.52
C VAL A 237 -6.12 11.41 -13.98
N LEU A 238 -6.02 10.15 -14.43
CA LEU A 238 -5.78 9.81 -15.84
C LEU A 238 -7.12 9.53 -16.54
N PHE A 239 -7.30 10.10 -17.73
CA PHE A 239 -8.46 9.83 -18.58
C PHE A 239 -8.06 8.85 -19.68
N LYS A 240 -8.84 7.79 -19.85
CA LYS A 240 -8.55 6.71 -20.78
C LYS A 240 -9.68 6.48 -21.76
N ASP A 241 -9.34 6.19 -23.00
CA ASP A 241 -10.23 5.63 -24.01
C ASP A 241 -9.87 4.14 -24.21
N GLY A 242 -10.69 3.26 -23.62
CA GLY A 242 -10.31 1.85 -23.44
C GLY A 242 -9.00 1.72 -22.64
N SER A 243 -7.95 1.19 -23.27
CA SER A 243 -6.63 1.06 -22.65
C SER A 243 -5.72 2.27 -22.84
N ALA A 244 -6.01 3.16 -23.78
CA ALA A 244 -5.14 4.28 -24.14
C ALA A 244 -5.38 5.48 -23.21
N VAL A 245 -4.31 6.07 -22.66
CA VAL A 245 -4.41 7.33 -21.91
C VAL A 245 -4.52 8.48 -22.92
N ILE A 246 -5.59 9.26 -22.81
CA ILE A 246 -5.87 10.41 -23.71
C ILE A 246 -5.56 11.75 -23.04
N GLY A 247 -5.39 11.77 -21.73
CA GLY A 247 -5.01 12.97 -20.98
C GLY A 247 -4.95 12.73 -19.48
N SER A 248 -4.56 13.76 -18.74
CA SER A 248 -4.58 13.78 -17.28
C SER A 248 -4.92 15.16 -16.75
N ALA A 249 -5.39 15.23 -15.51
CA ALA A 249 -5.60 16.48 -14.79
C ALA A 249 -5.45 16.28 -13.28
N MET A 250 -4.98 17.33 -12.59
CA MET A 250 -4.94 17.38 -11.13
C MET A 250 -6.33 17.63 -10.56
N LEU A 251 -6.60 17.07 -9.38
CA LEU A 251 -7.78 17.41 -8.58
C LEU A 251 -7.68 18.86 -8.08
N ASP A 252 -8.77 19.60 -8.21
CA ASP A 252 -8.96 20.89 -7.56
C ASP A 252 -9.31 20.74 -6.06
N ASP A 253 -9.52 21.87 -5.37
CA ASP A 253 -9.88 21.90 -3.94
C ASP A 253 -11.24 21.22 -3.64
N PHE A 254 -12.04 20.96 -4.69
CA PHE A 254 -13.28 20.22 -4.59
C PHE A 254 -13.10 18.75 -4.97
N GLY A 255 -11.90 18.25 -5.27
CA GLY A 255 -11.69 16.87 -5.71
C GLY A 255 -12.21 16.62 -7.13
N VAL A 256 -12.21 17.62 -8.00
CA VAL A 256 -12.58 17.49 -9.42
C VAL A 256 -11.35 17.66 -10.30
N ALA A 257 -11.11 16.69 -11.17
CA ALA A 257 -10.14 16.77 -12.25
C ALA A 257 -10.88 16.98 -13.58
N THR A 258 -10.48 17.99 -14.36
CA THR A 258 -11.14 18.35 -15.63
C THR A 258 -10.16 18.27 -16.80
N PHE A 259 -10.53 17.52 -17.84
CA PHE A 259 -9.76 17.37 -19.07
C PHE A 259 -10.64 17.68 -20.29
N THR A 260 -10.15 18.48 -21.24
CA THR A 260 -10.89 18.81 -22.46
C THR A 260 -10.09 18.42 -23.70
N THR A 261 -10.72 17.74 -24.66
CA THR A 261 -10.09 17.36 -25.94
C THR A 261 -11.07 17.50 -27.11
N ALA A 262 -10.55 17.82 -28.29
CA ALA A 262 -11.29 17.84 -29.56
C ALA A 262 -10.78 16.74 -30.53
N GLU A 263 -9.91 15.85 -30.07
CA GLU A 263 -9.21 14.86 -30.91
C GLU A 263 -9.95 13.53 -31.05
N LEU A 264 -11.11 13.38 -30.40
CA LEU A 264 -11.90 12.15 -30.50
C LEU A 264 -12.41 11.92 -31.92
N THR A 265 -12.13 10.73 -32.42
CA THR A 265 -12.58 10.33 -33.76
C THR A 265 -14.08 10.04 -33.79
N ARG A 266 -14.65 9.84 -34.98
CA ARG A 266 -16.06 9.45 -35.09
C ARG A 266 -16.27 8.04 -34.52
N GLY A 267 -17.21 7.89 -33.60
CA GLY A 267 -17.55 6.59 -33.04
C GLY A 267 -18.06 6.69 -31.60
N VAL A 268 -18.06 5.53 -30.94
CA VAL A 268 -18.30 5.42 -29.50
C VAL A 268 -16.95 5.19 -28.83
N HIS A 269 -16.65 6.04 -27.84
CA HIS A 269 -15.42 5.98 -27.06
C HIS A 269 -15.74 5.57 -25.62
N PRO A 270 -15.33 4.37 -25.14
CA PRO A 270 -15.51 3.94 -23.77
C PRO A 270 -14.50 4.62 -22.85
N ILE A 271 -14.90 5.74 -22.24
CA ILE A 271 -14.02 6.55 -21.41
C ILE A 271 -14.07 6.11 -19.94
N THR A 272 -12.90 5.94 -19.31
CA THR A 272 -12.76 5.82 -17.85
C THR A 272 -11.86 6.91 -17.29
N ALA A 273 -12.08 7.25 -16.02
CA ALA A 273 -11.20 8.10 -15.23
C ALA A 273 -10.56 7.27 -14.12
N VAL A 274 -9.23 7.27 -14.05
CA VAL A 274 -8.43 6.50 -13.09
C VAL A 274 -7.74 7.48 -12.14
N TYR A 275 -8.21 7.57 -10.91
CA TYR A 275 -7.50 8.24 -9.85
C TYR A 275 -6.34 7.35 -9.39
N VAL A 276 -5.11 7.87 -9.46
CA VAL A 276 -3.90 7.08 -9.23
C VAL A 276 -3.55 6.89 -7.74
N GLY A 277 -4.37 7.44 -6.84
CA GLY A 277 -4.04 7.56 -5.43
C GLY A 277 -3.08 8.73 -5.17
N GLY A 278 -2.78 8.98 -3.91
CA GLY A 278 -1.83 10.03 -3.56
C GLY A 278 -1.95 10.50 -2.13
N GLY A 279 -0.90 11.19 -1.70
CA GLY A 279 -0.80 11.78 -0.38
C GLY A 279 -1.42 13.17 -0.37
N THR A 280 -2.24 13.44 0.65
CA THR A 280 -2.69 14.78 1.02
C THR A 280 -1.97 15.19 2.30
N ALA A 281 -1.28 16.34 2.26
CA ALA A 281 -0.57 16.86 3.42
C ALA A 281 -1.56 17.43 4.46
N VAL A 282 -1.37 17.09 5.73
CA VAL A 282 -2.18 17.53 6.88
C VAL A 282 -1.23 17.97 7.98
N GLY A 283 -0.91 19.27 8.00
CA GLY A 283 0.19 19.76 8.84
C GLY A 283 1.52 19.13 8.42
N GLU A 284 2.18 18.43 9.33
CA GLU A 284 3.44 17.69 9.08
C GLU A 284 3.21 16.23 8.65
N ALA A 285 1.96 15.74 8.68
CA ALA A 285 1.59 14.37 8.31
C ALA A 285 1.08 14.26 6.87
N TRP A 286 1.04 13.05 6.31
CA TRP A 286 0.47 12.75 5.00
C TRP A 286 -0.60 11.66 5.12
N VAL A 287 -1.72 11.84 4.42
CA VAL A 287 -2.78 10.85 4.27
C VAL A 287 -2.76 10.33 2.85
N ASP A 288 -2.47 9.04 2.67
CA ASP A 288 -2.41 8.44 1.34
C ASP A 288 -3.71 7.76 0.97
N PHE A 289 -4.43 8.30 -0.01
CA PHE A 289 -5.71 7.76 -0.50
C PHE A 289 -5.52 6.60 -1.48
N ALA A 290 -6.47 5.65 -1.46
CA ALA A 290 -6.41 4.50 -2.36
C ALA A 290 -6.73 4.92 -3.80
N PRO A 291 -6.11 4.30 -4.82
CA PRO A 291 -6.53 4.52 -6.21
C PRO A 291 -7.96 4.01 -6.42
N SER A 292 -8.67 4.60 -7.38
CA SER A 292 -9.99 4.14 -7.81
C SER A 292 -10.22 4.44 -9.29
N GLU A 293 -11.13 3.70 -9.92
CA GLU A 293 -11.51 3.87 -11.32
C GLU A 293 -13.02 4.10 -11.44
N SER A 294 -13.41 4.99 -12.34
CA SER A 294 -14.82 5.24 -12.62
C SER A 294 -15.48 4.09 -13.39
N LEU A 295 -16.81 4.06 -13.37
CA LEU A 295 -17.55 3.32 -14.40
C LEU A 295 -17.25 3.91 -15.79
N VAL A 296 -17.44 3.08 -16.83
CA VAL A 296 -17.26 3.49 -18.22
C VAL A 296 -18.36 4.48 -18.63
N VAL A 297 -17.96 5.62 -19.19
CA VAL A 297 -18.84 6.57 -19.87
C VAL A 297 -18.63 6.45 -21.37
N ASN A 298 -19.67 6.04 -22.10
CA ASN A 298 -19.63 5.97 -23.56
C ASN A 298 -19.84 7.37 -24.16
N GLN A 299 -18.77 8.02 -24.59
CA GLN A 299 -18.84 9.27 -25.34
C GLN A 299 -19.17 8.97 -26.81
N GLN A 300 -20.25 9.55 -27.32
CA GLN A 300 -20.64 9.41 -28.72
C GLN A 300 -20.23 10.62 -29.55
N VAL A 301 -19.46 10.40 -30.62
CA VAL A 301 -19.04 11.45 -31.56
C VAL A 301 -19.76 11.27 -32.91
N LEU A 302 -20.62 12.23 -33.23
CA LEU A 302 -21.43 12.29 -34.44
C LEU A 302 -20.71 13.00 -35.60
N ASN A 303 -21.22 12.83 -36.81
CA ASN A 303 -20.85 13.68 -37.94
C ASN A 303 -21.38 15.11 -37.73
N ARG A 304 -20.74 16.08 -38.40
CA ARG A 304 -21.22 17.46 -38.47
C ARG A 304 -22.62 17.55 -39.07
#